data_AF-A0A1R0MD14-F1
#
_entry.id   AF-A0A1R0MD14-F1
#
_cell.length_a   1.000
_cell.length_b   1.000
_cell.length_c   1.000
_cell.angle_alpha   90.00
_cell.angle_beta   90.00
_cell.angle_gamma   90.00
#
_symmetry.space_group_name_H-M   'P 1'
#
loop_
_entity.id
_entity.type
_entity.pdbx_description
1 polymer ?
#
loop_
_entity_poly.entity_id
_entity_poly.type
_entity_poly.pdbx_seq_one_letter_code
_entity_poly.pdbx_strand_id
1 'polypeptide(L)'
;MHVNAAKKIRQLLDQSEEPEQVEVLLQMAAGLQLGLPFDLRRLCGIEQPYFELGMALLKDWHADHHIAARSKLLESILARDQGLQLRLCHLGSAAG
;
A
#
# COMPACT_ATOMS: atom_id res chain seq x y z
N MET A 1 -1.86 15.23 -16.14
CA MET A 1 -1.97 15.20 -14.66
C MET A 1 -1.64 13.80 -14.20
N HIS A 2 -0.55 13.58 -13.46
CA HIS A 2 -0.28 12.28 -12.86
C HIS A 2 -1.18 12.13 -11.63
N VAL A 3 -1.98 11.07 -11.57
CA VAL A 3 -2.83 10.79 -10.42
C VAL A 3 -1.92 10.22 -9.33
N ASN A 4 -1.90 10.86 -8.17
CA ASN A 4 -1.16 10.37 -7.02
C ASN A 4 -1.88 9.16 -6.42
N ALA A 5 -1.42 7.95 -6.75
CA ALA A 5 -2.08 6.71 -6.37
C ALA A 5 -2.07 6.53 -4.85
N ALA A 6 -0.95 6.86 -4.19
CA ALA A 6 -0.83 6.74 -2.74
C ALA A 6 -1.85 7.61 -1.98
N LYS A 7 -2.08 8.84 -2.46
CA LYS A 7 -3.09 9.74 -1.89
C LYS A 7 -4.51 9.17 -2.05
N LYS A 8 -4.82 8.60 -3.21
CA LYS A 8 -6.15 8.06 -3.50
C LYS A 8 -6.44 6.79 -2.69
N ILE A 9 -5.44 5.91 -2.52
CA ILE A 9 -5.53 4.75 -1.62
C ILE A 9 -5.81 5.20 -0.18
N ARG A 10 -5.14 6.26 0.28
CA ARG A 10 -5.40 6.82 1.62
C ARG A 10 -6.83 7.36 1.78
N GLN A 11 -7.39 7.98 0.74
CA GLN A 11 -8.78 8.45 0.78
C GLN A 11 -9.77 7.28 0.84
N LEU A 12 -9.55 6.22 0.06
CA LEU A 12 -10.37 5.01 0.12
C LEU A 12 -10.32 4.35 1.51
N LEU A 13 -9.13 4.34 2.12
CA LEU A 13 -8.94 3.91 3.50
C LEU A 13 -9.83 4.73 4.45
N ASP A 14 -9.79 6.06 4.37
CA ASP A 14 -10.59 6.95 5.23
C ASP A 14 -12.11 6.78 5.00
N GLN A 15 -12.53 6.47 3.77
CA GLN A 15 -13.93 6.33 3.37
C GLN A 15 -14.53 4.94 3.70
N SER A 16 -13.70 3.97 4.09
CA SER A 16 -14.12 2.58 4.38
C SER A 16 -14.87 1.90 3.23
N GLU A 17 -14.58 2.29 1.98
CA GLU A 17 -15.11 1.62 0.79
C GLU A 17 -14.36 0.30 0.60
N GLU A 18 -15.09 -0.82 0.58
CA GLU A 18 -14.61 -2.17 0.22
C GLU A 18 -13.28 -2.57 0.91
N PRO A 19 -13.31 -2.90 2.21
CA PRO A 19 -12.12 -3.10 3.02
C PRO A 19 -11.19 -4.19 2.49
N GLU A 20 -11.72 -5.24 1.86
CA GLU A 20 -10.92 -6.34 1.32
C GLU A 20 -10.03 -5.90 0.14
N GLN A 21 -10.57 -5.08 -0.77
CA GLN A 21 -9.83 -4.60 -1.94
C GLN A 21 -8.80 -3.55 -1.56
N VAL A 22 -9.18 -2.64 -0.65
CA VAL A 22 -8.26 -1.65 -0.10
C VAL A 22 -7.13 -2.34 0.66
N GLU A 23 -7.39 -3.38 1.45
CA GLU A 23 -6.36 -4.11 2.19
C GLU A 23 -5.27 -4.67 1.26
N VAL A 24 -5.64 -5.23 0.10
CA VAL A 24 -4.67 -5.72 -0.89
C VAL A 24 -3.74 -4.60 -1.36
N LEU A 25 -4.27 -3.39 -1.60
CA LEU A 25 -3.49 -2.22 -2.00
C LEU A 25 -2.57 -1.72 -0.88
N LEU A 26 -3.03 -1.74 0.38
CA LEU A 26 -2.20 -1.37 1.53
C LEU A 26 -1.04 -2.36 1.73
N GLN A 27 -1.30 -3.66 1.59
CA GLN A 27 -0.27 -4.69 1.70
C GLN A 27 0.77 -4.57 0.58
N MET A 28 0.34 -4.23 -0.63
CA MET A 28 1.28 -3.93 -1.71
C MET A 28 2.11 -2.67 -1.41
N ALA A 29 1.48 -1.58 -0.96
CA ALA A 29 2.17 -0.35 -0.60
C ALA A 29 3.20 -0.56 0.53
N ALA A 30 2.83 -1.32 1.56
CA ALA A 30 3.72 -1.70 2.65
C ALA A 30 4.88 -2.56 2.13
N GLY A 31 4.59 -3.60 1.32
CA GLY A 31 5.62 -4.47 0.74
C GLY A 31 6.62 -3.72 -0.11
N LEU A 32 6.14 -2.77 -0.94
CA LEU A 32 7.00 -1.92 -1.76
C LEU A 32 7.91 -0.99 -0.95
N GLN A 33 7.47 -0.48 0.21
CA GLN A 33 8.35 0.31 1.06
C GLN A 33 9.38 -0.56 1.77
N LEU A 34 8.95 -1.72 2.26
CA LEU A 34 9.74 -2.58 3.13
C LEU A 34 10.65 -3.55 2.37
N GLY A 35 10.55 -3.57 1.03
CA GLY A 35 11.26 -4.53 0.19
C GLY A 35 10.77 -5.96 0.39
N LEU A 36 9.51 -6.15 0.79
CA LEU A 36 8.92 -7.47 1.02
C LEU A 36 8.27 -8.01 -0.25
N PRO A 37 8.27 -9.35 -0.43
CA PRO A 37 7.54 -9.97 -1.50
C PRO A 37 6.03 -9.71 -1.36
N PHE A 38 5.38 -9.45 -2.49
CA PHE A 38 3.93 -9.30 -2.60
C PHE A 38 3.40 -10.25 -3.69
N ASP A 39 2.31 -10.95 -3.40
CA ASP A 39 1.68 -11.90 -4.33
C ASP A 39 0.78 -11.18 -5.34
N LEU A 40 1.24 -11.09 -6.59
CA LEU A 40 0.50 -10.45 -7.69
C LEU A 40 -0.85 -11.12 -7.98
N ARG A 41 -1.06 -12.39 -7.62
CA ARG A 41 -2.37 -13.04 -7.78
C ARG A 41 -3.45 -12.35 -6.94
N ARG A 42 -3.07 -11.78 -5.80
CA ARG A 42 -4.00 -11.00 -4.95
C ARG A 42 -4.39 -9.70 -5.62
N LEU A 43 -3.44 -9.03 -6.29
CA LEU A 43 -3.74 -7.84 -7.09
C LEU A 43 -4.64 -8.19 -8.28
N CYS A 44 -4.42 -9.31 -8.97
CA CYS A 44 -5.30 -9.74 -10.07
C CYS A 44 -6.70 -10.19 -9.61
N GLY A 45 -6.91 -10.40 -8.31
CA GLY A 45 -8.19 -10.84 -7.75
C GLY A 45 -9.13 -9.73 -7.31
N ILE A 46 -8.69 -8.47 -7.28
CA ILE A 46 -9.54 -7.32 -6.92
C ILE A 46 -10.23 -6.75 -8.16
N GLU A 47 -11.24 -5.90 -7.97
CA GLU A 47 -11.96 -5.29 -9.08
C GLU A 47 -11.08 -4.33 -9.89
N GLN A 48 -11.42 -4.20 -11.18
CA GLN A 48 -10.75 -3.34 -12.16
C GLN A 48 -10.35 -1.94 -11.62
N PRO A 49 -11.22 -1.15 -10.96
CA PRO A 49 -10.82 0.18 -10.48
C PRO A 49 -9.71 0.16 -9.42
N TYR A 50 -9.67 -0.87 -8.57
CA TYR A 50 -8.62 -1.03 -7.56
C TYR A 50 -7.34 -1.62 -8.16
N PHE A 51 -7.47 -2.53 -9.13
CA PHE A 51 -6.35 -3.06 -9.90
C PHE A 51 -5.57 -1.94 -10.60
N GLU A 52 -6.28 -1.07 -11.33
CA GLU A 52 -5.67 0.09 -12.00
C GLU A 52 -4.97 1.03 -11.01
N LEU A 53 -5.54 1.18 -9.80
CA LEU A 53 -4.93 1.98 -8.74
C LEU A 53 -3.64 1.34 -8.22
N GLY A 54 -3.59 0.02 -8.09
CA GLY A 54 -2.37 -0.70 -7.76
C GLY A 54 -1.28 -0.56 -8.84
N MET A 55 -1.65 -0.65 -10.11
CA MET A 55 -0.73 -0.42 -11.22
C MET A 55 -0.20 1.02 -11.24
N ALA A 56 -1.04 2.01 -10.92
CA ALA A 56 -0.62 3.40 -10.75
C ALA A 56 0.35 3.55 -9.57
N LEU A 57 0.10 2.85 -8.45
CA LEU A 57 1.00 2.85 -7.30
C LEU A 57 2.39 2.31 -7.66
N LEU A 58 2.46 1.21 -8.40
CA LEU A 58 3.73 0.64 -8.88
C LEU A 58 4.49 1.61 -9.79
N LYS A 59 3.79 2.30 -10.70
CA LYS A 59 4.39 3.32 -11.57
C LYS A 59 4.93 4.51 -10.78
N ASP A 60 4.16 5.00 -9.81
CA ASP A 60 4.57 6.07 -8.90
C ASP A 60 5.83 5.66 -8.11
N TRP A 61 5.89 4.40 -7.64
CA TRP A 61 7.03 3.87 -6.90
C TRP A 61 8.29 3.74 -7.76
N HIS A 62 8.15 3.16 -8.96
CA HIS A 62 9.26 2.98 -9.90
C HIS A 62 9.85 4.31 -10.38
N ALA A 63 9.02 5.34 -10.54
CA ALA A 63 9.46 6.67 -10.94
C ALA A 63 10.05 7.51 -9.78
N ASP A 64 10.11 6.94 -8.56
CA ASP A 64 10.42 7.66 -7.32
C ASP A 64 9.59 8.95 -7.13
N HIS A 65 8.36 8.92 -7.65
CA HIS A 65 7.44 10.04 -7.58
C HIS A 65 6.69 10.03 -6.23
N HIS A 66 6.24 11.21 -5.83
CA HIS A 66 5.31 11.38 -4.71
C HIS A 66 5.76 10.79 -3.36
N ILE A 67 7.07 10.84 -3.06
CA ILE A 67 7.67 10.36 -1.81
C ILE A 67 6.88 10.83 -0.56
N ALA A 68 6.52 12.11 -0.49
CA ALA A 68 5.74 12.64 0.65
C ALA A 68 4.33 12.01 0.79
N ALA A 69 3.69 11.61 -0.31
CA ALA A 69 2.39 10.94 -0.25
C ALA A 69 2.53 9.47 0.11
N ARG A 70 3.62 8.82 -0.32
CA ARG A 70 3.98 7.44 0.09
C ARG A 70 4.24 7.37 1.59
N SER A 71 5.05 8.28 2.14
CA SER A 71 5.31 8.36 3.58
C SER A 71 4.01 8.52 4.37
N LYS A 72 3.13 9.45 3.96
CA LYS A 72 1.83 9.65 4.63
C LYS A 72 0.89 8.45 4.52
N LEU A 73 0.88 7.75 3.39
CA LEU A 73 0.09 6.53 3.25
C LEU A 73 0.57 5.47 4.25
N LEU A 74 1.89 5.32 4.39
CA LEU A 74 2.46 4.38 5.35
C LEU A 74 2.18 4.75 6.80
N GLU A 75 2.26 6.02 7.15
CA GLU A 75 1.87 6.50 8.48
C GLU A 75 0.40 6.15 8.79
N SER A 76 -0.49 6.32 7.81
CA SER A 76 -1.90 5.91 7.96
C SER A 76 -2.09 4.41 8.10
N ILE A 77 -1.33 3.60 7.35
CA ILE A 77 -1.33 2.14 7.49
C ILE A 77 -0.88 1.74 8.90
N LEU A 78 0.25 2.30 9.36
CA LEU A 78 0.82 2.06 10.68
C LEU A 78 -0.13 2.47 11.81
N ALA A 79 -0.86 3.58 11.64
CA ALA A 79 -1.79 4.06 12.66
C ALA A 79 -3.05 3.19 12.79
N ARG A 80 -3.46 2.47 11.73
CA ARG A 80 -4.69 1.67 11.71
C ARG A 80 -4.47 0.19 12.01
N ASP A 81 -3.32 -0.36 11.64
CA ASP A 81 -3.14 -1.80 11.63
C ASP A 81 -2.06 -2.25 12.62
N GLN A 82 -2.49 -2.62 13.83
CA GLN A 82 -1.63 -3.23 14.86
C GLN A 82 -1.00 -4.54 14.37
N GLY A 83 -1.64 -5.27 13.45
CA GLY A 83 -1.11 -6.51 12.86
C GLY A 83 0.05 -6.26 11.89
N LEU A 84 -0.03 -5.20 11.09
CA LEU A 84 1.05 -4.70 10.24
C LEU A 84 2.16 -4.05 11.07
N GLN A 85 1.84 -3.32 12.15
CA GLN A 85 2.83 -2.86 13.14
C GLN A 85 3.61 -4.05 13.73
N LEU A 86 2.93 -5.14 14.12
CA LEU A 86 3.59 -6.34 14.63
C LEU A 86 4.46 -7.02 13.56
N ARG A 87 3.98 -7.18 12.33
CA ARG A 87 4.78 -7.74 11.22
C ARG A 87 6.02 -6.89 10.92
N LEU A 88 5.89 -5.56 11.00
CA LEU A 88 6.99 -4.60 10.87
C LEU A 88 8.01 -4.70 12.00
N CYS A 89 7.55 -4.81 13.25
CA CYS A 89 8.43 -5.04 14.41
C CYS A 89 9.18 -6.37 14.31
N HIS A 90 8.54 -7.43 13.80
CA HIS A 90 9.19 -8.74 13.62
C HIS A 90 10.24 -8.75 12.51
N LEU A 91 10.04 -8.00 11.43
CA LEU A 91 11.04 -7.85 10.36
C LEU A 91 12.29 -7.08 10.81
N GLY A 92 12.15 -6.13 11.74
CA GLY A 92 13.28 -5.46 12.38
C GLY A 92 14.12 -6.37 13.30
N SER A 93 13.54 -7.49 13.76
CA SER A 93 14.22 -8.43 14.68
C SER A 93 14.88 -9.62 13.97
N ALA A 94 14.60 -9.86 12.68
CA ALA A 94 15.20 -10.93 11.89
C ALA A 94 16.48 -10.49 11.13
N ALA A 95 16.88 -9.23 11.27
CA ALA A 95 18.11 -8.66 10.70
C ALA A 95 19.22 -8.47 11.77
N GLY A 96 19.23 -9.31 12.80
CA GLY A 96 20.25 -9.36 13.86
C GLY A 96 21.05 -10.65 13.81
#